data_AF-A0A7W9PS92-F1
#
_entry.id   AF-A0A7W9PS92-F1
#
_cell.length_a   1.000
_cell.length_b   1.000
_cell.length_c   1.000
_cell.angle_alpha   90.00
_cell.angle_beta   90.00
_cell.angle_gamma   90.00
#
_symmetry.space_group_name_H-M   'P 1'
#
loop_
_entity.id
_entity.type
_entity.pdbx_description
1 polymer ?
#
loop_
_entity_poly.entity_id
_entity_poly.type
_entity_poly.pdbx_seq_one_letter_code
_entity_poly.pdbx_strand_id
1 'polypeptide(L)'
;MPLTSKLFRDDPALQKCLVSDAAHVTPGSQGDHVTKIQAALVTLGAGVIAPDEVEGMFYGPTTVRTVLAFKGPPRNILGPGQTTPDNIVGKKTIAALDNEIVAFENRPPPAVVSLFVSLTHEGSPHDHSTCPVDTSGRLVDHMATPINPGLGRKVNIGGEGETRYQGFEDFVTDTGVVGGPPRPLTDTIASSTATDIALRSAPITPRGESEIRRIAASGARLTIATNSFTLPKMEQIVQRLGGVVIERISLPDTSVPDGLGYQVLVVVLPVKF
;
A
#
# COMPACT_ATOMS: atom_id res chain seq x y z
N MET A 1 2.44 23.70 17.91
CA MET A 1 3.36 22.53 17.89
C MET A 1 3.52 22.12 16.44
N PRO A 2 4.70 21.67 15.99
CA PRO A 2 4.89 21.17 14.62
C PRO A 2 4.02 19.93 14.37
N LEU A 3 3.82 19.58 13.10
CA LEU A 3 3.23 18.29 12.73
C LEU A 3 4.15 17.14 13.18
N THR A 4 3.58 16.04 13.64
CA THR A 4 4.31 14.96 14.34
C THR A 4 4.13 13.57 13.73
N SER A 5 3.10 13.36 12.91
CA SER A 5 2.92 12.09 12.17
C SER A 5 4.13 11.80 11.30
N LYS A 6 4.40 10.51 11.05
CA LYS A 6 5.44 10.10 10.09
C LYS A 6 5.16 10.69 8.71
N LEU A 7 3.87 10.71 8.33
CA LEU A 7 3.43 11.20 7.03
C LEU A 7 3.70 12.71 6.81
N PHE A 8 3.58 13.56 7.84
CA PHE A 8 3.63 15.02 7.65
C PHE A 8 4.83 15.75 8.27
N ARG A 9 5.46 15.20 9.31
CA ARG A 9 6.45 15.96 10.12
C ARG A 9 7.62 16.53 9.30
N ASP A 10 8.00 15.84 8.23
CA ASP A 10 9.15 16.20 7.39
C ASP A 10 8.76 17.00 6.14
N ASP A 11 7.48 17.36 5.97
CA ASP A 11 6.99 18.14 4.83
C ASP A 11 6.98 19.66 5.09
N PRO A 12 7.85 20.45 4.43
CA PRO A 12 7.93 21.88 4.69
C PRO A 12 6.68 22.65 4.27
N ALA A 13 5.97 22.21 3.23
CA ALA A 13 4.76 22.88 2.77
C ALA A 13 3.62 22.67 3.77
N LEU A 14 3.47 21.45 4.30
CA LEU A 14 2.45 21.14 5.32
C LEU A 14 2.78 21.79 6.69
N GLN A 15 4.06 21.82 7.09
CA GLN A 15 4.48 22.58 8.27
C GLN A 15 4.14 24.07 8.12
N LYS A 16 4.31 24.64 6.92
CA LYS A 16 3.90 26.03 6.63
C LYS A 16 2.38 26.19 6.64
N CYS A 17 1.63 25.24 6.11
CA CYS A 17 0.16 25.21 6.14
C CYS A 17 -0.39 25.25 7.57
N LEU A 18 0.35 24.69 8.55
CA LEU A 18 -0.05 24.72 9.96
C LEU A 18 0.04 26.11 10.59
N VAL A 19 0.89 27.01 10.07
CA VAL A 19 1.19 28.31 10.69
C VAL A 19 0.83 29.53 9.85
N SER A 20 0.65 29.39 8.54
CA SER A 20 0.40 30.50 7.62
C SER A 20 -0.84 30.27 6.75
N ASP A 21 -1.77 31.23 6.75
CA ASP A 21 -3.01 31.13 5.94
C ASP A 21 -2.73 31.16 4.43
N ALA A 22 -1.66 31.83 4.02
CA ALA A 22 -1.21 31.86 2.63
C ALA A 22 -0.65 30.51 2.13
N ALA A 23 -0.39 29.58 3.04
CA ALA A 23 0.09 28.23 2.72
C ALA A 23 -1.01 27.16 2.82
N HIS A 24 -2.28 27.57 2.95
CA HIS A 24 -3.40 26.63 2.89
C HIS A 24 -3.45 25.94 1.53
N VAL A 25 -3.78 24.64 1.55
CA VAL A 25 -3.90 23.83 0.34
C VAL A 25 -5.35 23.90 -0.15
N THR A 26 -5.54 24.24 -1.42
CA THR A 26 -6.85 24.58 -2.01
C THR A 26 -7.10 23.74 -3.27
N PRO A 27 -8.36 23.65 -3.75
CA PRO A 27 -8.65 22.98 -5.02
C PRO A 27 -7.79 23.55 -6.15
N GLY A 28 -7.20 22.67 -6.95
CA GLY A 28 -6.25 23.04 -7.99
C GLY A 28 -4.78 23.03 -7.56
N SER A 29 -4.47 22.91 -6.26
CA SER A 29 -3.10 22.67 -5.80
C SER A 29 -2.55 21.34 -6.33
N GLN A 30 -1.23 21.28 -6.53
CA GLN A 30 -0.55 20.10 -7.07
C GLN A 30 0.82 19.88 -6.41
N GLY A 31 1.19 18.62 -6.17
CA GLY A 31 2.53 18.20 -5.72
C GLY A 31 2.54 17.29 -4.48
N ASP A 32 3.73 16.94 -3.98
CA ASP A 32 3.92 15.94 -2.91
C ASP A 32 3.07 16.18 -1.65
N HIS A 33 2.89 17.44 -1.27
CA HIS A 33 2.07 17.82 -0.12
C HIS A 33 0.58 17.48 -0.31
N VAL A 34 0.07 17.55 -1.54
CA VAL A 34 -1.29 17.10 -1.89
C VAL A 34 -1.37 15.58 -1.78
N THR A 35 -0.38 14.85 -2.30
CA THR A 35 -0.30 13.40 -2.20
C THR A 35 -0.37 12.91 -0.76
N LYS A 36 0.35 13.57 0.16
CA LYS A 36 0.32 13.25 1.59
C LYS A 36 -1.06 13.51 2.20
N ILE A 37 -1.71 14.62 1.85
CA ILE A 37 -3.09 14.90 2.29
C ILE A 37 -4.05 13.81 1.79
N GLN A 38 -3.98 13.47 0.50
CA GLN A 38 -4.80 12.42 -0.10
C GLN A 38 -4.58 11.07 0.59
N ALA A 39 -3.33 10.71 0.86
CA ALA A 39 -2.97 9.48 1.56
C ALA A 39 -3.50 9.43 2.99
N ALA A 40 -3.47 10.56 3.72
CA ALA A 40 -4.05 10.66 5.05
C ALA A 40 -5.57 10.48 5.02
N LEU A 41 -6.25 11.15 4.09
CA LEU A 41 -7.69 11.08 3.93
C LEU A 41 -8.17 9.66 3.62
N VAL A 42 -7.47 8.96 2.72
CA VAL A 42 -7.77 7.57 2.38
C VAL A 42 -7.49 6.65 3.56
N THR A 43 -6.35 6.82 4.24
CA THR A 43 -5.98 6.03 5.42
C THR A 43 -7.01 6.16 6.55
N LEU A 44 -7.55 7.36 6.78
CA LEU A 44 -8.59 7.63 7.78
C LEU A 44 -10.01 7.28 7.30
N GLY A 45 -10.15 6.68 6.11
CA GLY A 45 -11.44 6.25 5.56
C GLY A 45 -12.40 7.39 5.24
N ALA A 46 -11.88 8.60 4.98
CA ALA A 46 -12.71 9.77 4.72
C ALA A 46 -13.44 9.70 3.36
N GLY A 47 -12.96 8.88 2.43
CA GLY A 47 -13.58 8.70 1.12
C GLY A 47 -12.62 8.13 0.07
N VAL A 48 -13.14 8.02 -1.16
CA VAL A 48 -12.39 7.53 -2.33
C VAL A 48 -12.00 8.71 -3.22
N ILE A 49 -10.71 8.75 -3.55
CA ILE A 49 -10.08 9.74 -4.43
C ILE A 49 -9.79 9.06 -5.78
N ALA A 50 -10.06 9.77 -6.87
CA ALA A 50 -9.94 9.25 -8.22
C ALA A 50 -8.46 8.97 -8.57
N PRO A 51 -8.15 7.86 -9.28
CA PRO A 51 -6.78 7.48 -9.58
C PRO A 51 -5.96 8.55 -10.32
N ASP A 52 -6.60 9.33 -11.20
CA ASP A 52 -5.98 10.41 -11.95
C ASP A 52 -5.60 11.62 -11.07
N GLU A 53 -6.39 11.93 -10.04
CA GLU A 53 -6.03 12.93 -9.03
C GLU A 53 -4.85 12.48 -8.17
N VAL A 54 -4.79 11.18 -7.88
CA VAL A 54 -3.75 10.54 -7.09
C VAL A 54 -2.44 10.48 -7.87
N GLU A 55 -2.47 10.05 -9.14
CA GLU A 55 -1.31 9.99 -10.05
C GLU A 55 -0.84 11.40 -10.43
N GLY A 56 -1.77 12.32 -10.65
CA GLY A 56 -1.47 13.72 -10.96
C GLY A 56 -1.04 14.54 -9.74
N MET A 57 -1.03 13.96 -8.53
CA MET A 57 -0.80 14.68 -7.27
C MET A 57 -1.68 15.94 -7.14
N PHE A 58 -2.90 15.86 -7.67
CA PHE A 58 -3.75 17.00 -7.98
C PHE A 58 -4.95 17.05 -7.05
N TYR A 59 -5.18 18.22 -6.46
CA TYR A 59 -6.32 18.47 -5.59
C TYR A 59 -7.57 18.72 -6.43
N GLY A 60 -8.18 17.64 -6.92
CA GLY A 60 -9.36 17.69 -7.78
C GLY A 60 -10.70 17.50 -7.06
N PRO A 61 -11.79 17.28 -7.82
CA PRO A 61 -13.15 17.17 -7.28
C PRO A 61 -13.36 16.05 -6.27
N THR A 62 -12.71 14.90 -6.43
CA THR A 62 -12.83 13.78 -5.48
C THR A 62 -12.00 14.01 -4.22
N THR A 63 -10.84 14.70 -4.32
CA THR A 63 -10.10 15.20 -3.15
C THR A 63 -10.94 16.22 -2.37
N VAL A 64 -11.59 17.17 -3.06
CA VAL A 64 -12.52 18.14 -2.47
C VAL A 64 -13.61 17.44 -1.65
N ARG A 65 -14.30 16.47 -2.26
CA ARG A 65 -15.37 15.71 -1.59
C ARG A 65 -14.84 15.00 -0.35
N THR A 66 -13.66 14.40 -0.45
CA THR A 66 -13.04 13.65 0.65
C THR A 66 -12.62 14.58 1.80
N VAL A 67 -12.13 15.78 1.52
CA VAL A 67 -11.84 16.80 2.56
C VAL A 67 -13.11 17.28 3.25
N LEU A 68 -14.18 17.54 2.50
CA LEU A 68 -15.48 17.90 3.09
C LEU A 68 -16.02 16.78 3.99
N ALA A 69 -15.91 15.53 3.55
CA ALA A 69 -16.31 14.36 4.33
C ALA A 69 -15.47 14.21 5.61
N PHE A 70 -14.15 14.39 5.51
CA PHE A 70 -13.26 14.38 6.68
C PHE A 70 -13.67 15.45 7.70
N LYS A 71 -13.82 16.70 7.27
CA LYS A 71 -14.14 17.84 8.13
C LYS A 71 -15.57 17.80 8.70
N GLY A 72 -16.46 17.05 8.08
CA GLY A 72 -17.84 16.86 8.52
C GLY A 72 -17.97 16.18 9.89
N PRO A 73 -19.21 15.93 10.35
CA PRO A 73 -19.45 15.20 11.58
C PRO A 73 -18.75 13.82 11.58
N PRO A 74 -18.15 13.39 12.70
CA PRO A 74 -18.20 14.02 14.03
C PRO A 74 -17.14 15.11 14.26
N ARG A 75 -16.21 15.34 13.33
CA ARG A 75 -15.03 16.21 13.55
C ARG A 75 -15.39 17.69 13.57
N ASN A 76 -16.37 18.10 12.76
CA ASN A 76 -16.89 19.47 12.72
C ASN A 76 -15.79 20.55 12.62
N ILE A 77 -14.86 20.37 11.69
CA ILE A 77 -13.70 21.24 11.52
C ILE A 77 -14.13 22.49 10.74
N LEU A 78 -14.27 23.61 11.47
CA LEU A 78 -14.74 24.90 10.95
C LEU A 78 -13.68 26.00 11.10
N GLY A 79 -13.55 26.83 10.09
CA GLY A 79 -12.80 28.09 10.14
C GLY A 79 -13.53 29.17 10.96
N PRO A 80 -12.88 30.32 11.22
CA PRO A 80 -13.52 31.44 11.90
C PRO A 80 -14.81 31.88 11.19
N GLY A 81 -15.93 31.92 11.92
CA GLY A 81 -17.23 32.36 11.39
C GLY A 81 -17.95 31.38 10.47
N GLN A 82 -17.40 30.19 10.21
CA GLN A 82 -18.04 29.20 9.35
C GLN A 82 -19.06 28.36 10.12
N THR A 83 -20.18 28.06 9.47
CA THR A 83 -21.22 27.12 9.97
C THR A 83 -21.21 25.78 9.22
N THR A 84 -20.53 25.72 8.07
CA THR A 84 -20.33 24.52 7.27
C THR A 84 -18.86 24.35 6.89
N PRO A 85 -18.33 23.12 6.82
CA PRO A 85 -16.97 22.91 6.36
C PRO A 85 -16.72 23.44 4.95
N ASP A 86 -15.61 24.15 4.76
CA ASP A 86 -15.08 24.46 3.42
C ASP A 86 -14.21 23.31 2.87
N ASN A 87 -13.84 23.41 1.59
CA ASN A 87 -13.00 22.45 0.88
C ASN A 87 -11.50 22.79 0.92
N ILE A 88 -11.06 23.61 1.88
CA ILE A 88 -9.68 24.05 2.08
C ILE A 88 -9.05 23.26 3.22
N VAL A 89 -7.82 22.78 3.00
CA VAL A 89 -6.96 22.25 4.05
C VAL A 89 -6.17 23.41 4.63
N GLY A 90 -6.72 24.00 5.69
CA GLY A 90 -6.05 25.04 6.47
C GLY A 90 -5.49 24.52 7.80
N LYS A 91 -5.02 25.44 8.65
CA LYS A 91 -4.35 25.13 9.94
C LYS A 91 -5.08 24.07 10.78
N LYS A 92 -6.40 24.24 10.98
CA LYS A 92 -7.21 23.31 11.77
C LYS A 92 -7.33 21.94 11.09
N THR A 93 -7.49 21.91 9.78
CA THR A 93 -7.65 20.66 9.02
C THR A 93 -6.34 19.87 9.03
N ILE A 94 -5.19 20.52 8.77
CA ILE A 94 -3.91 19.80 8.75
C ILE A 94 -3.50 19.34 10.16
N ALA A 95 -3.78 20.13 11.20
CA ALA A 95 -3.57 19.70 12.58
C ALA A 95 -4.45 18.49 12.96
N ALA A 96 -5.71 18.47 12.53
CA ALA A 96 -6.61 17.35 12.79
C ALA A 96 -6.18 16.08 12.04
N LEU A 97 -5.81 16.20 10.76
CA LEU A 97 -5.24 15.10 9.99
C LEU A 97 -4.00 14.54 10.68
N ASP A 98 -3.08 15.40 11.13
CA ASP A 98 -1.86 14.96 11.81
C ASP A 98 -2.16 14.19 13.09
N ASN A 99 -3.02 14.73 13.95
CA ASN A 99 -3.40 14.08 15.21
C ASN A 99 -4.04 12.71 14.97
N GLU A 100 -4.91 12.58 13.97
CA GLU A 100 -5.59 11.32 13.67
C GLU A 100 -4.67 10.31 12.99
N ILE A 101 -3.75 10.76 12.15
CA ILE A 101 -2.71 9.88 11.60
C ILE A 101 -1.77 9.42 12.72
N VAL A 102 -1.38 10.27 13.66
CA VAL A 102 -0.61 9.86 14.85
C VAL A 102 -1.38 8.81 15.66
N ALA A 103 -2.69 8.99 15.85
CA ALA A 103 -3.53 8.00 16.53
C ALA A 103 -3.62 6.68 15.75
N PHE A 104 -3.67 6.75 14.42
CA PHE A 104 -3.64 5.57 13.55
C PHE A 104 -2.29 4.84 13.60
N GLU A 105 -1.18 5.57 13.49
CA GLU A 105 0.20 5.04 13.56
C GLU A 105 0.50 4.39 14.92
N ASN A 106 -0.05 4.94 16.00
CA ASN A 106 0.10 4.41 17.36
C ASN A 106 -0.94 3.36 17.74
N ARG A 107 -1.92 3.09 16.86
CA ARG A 107 -2.90 2.04 17.12
C ARG A 107 -2.13 0.72 17.14
N PRO A 108 -2.12 -0.03 18.27
CA PRO A 108 -1.58 -1.38 18.22
C PRO A 108 -2.34 -2.10 17.12
N PRO A 109 -1.65 -2.81 16.19
CA PRO A 109 -2.34 -3.60 15.19
C PRO A 109 -3.40 -4.42 15.94
N PRO A 110 -4.61 -4.59 15.37
CA PRO A 110 -5.54 -5.56 15.93
C PRO A 110 -4.77 -6.86 16.17
N ALA A 111 -5.22 -7.70 17.11
CA ALA A 111 -4.78 -9.10 17.12
C ALA A 111 -5.33 -9.77 15.85
N VAL A 112 -4.78 -9.38 14.70
CA VAL A 112 -4.95 -10.05 13.44
C VAL A 112 -4.19 -11.33 13.64
N VAL A 113 -4.89 -12.44 13.51
CA VAL A 113 -4.26 -13.71 13.22
C VAL A 113 -4.57 -13.95 11.76
N SER A 114 -3.55 -13.97 10.93
CA SER A 114 -3.69 -14.41 9.55
C SER A 114 -3.22 -15.84 9.46
N LEU A 115 -3.94 -16.65 8.70
CA LEU A 115 -3.48 -17.97 8.30
C LEU A 115 -2.68 -17.92 6.99
N PHE A 116 -2.64 -16.76 6.33
CA PHE A 116 -2.15 -16.61 4.96
C PHE A 116 -0.98 -15.66 4.81
N VAL A 117 -0.79 -14.68 5.71
CA VAL A 117 0.33 -13.73 5.66
C VAL A 117 1.02 -13.52 7.00
N SER A 118 2.31 -13.20 6.94
CA SER A 118 3.11 -12.84 8.10
C SER A 118 2.73 -11.46 8.60
N LEU A 119 2.60 -11.36 9.93
CA LEU A 119 2.30 -10.12 10.64
C LEU A 119 3.51 -9.60 11.42
N THR A 120 4.68 -10.23 11.24
CA THR A 120 5.93 -9.89 11.90
C THR A 120 7.03 -9.71 10.86
N HIS A 121 8.05 -8.92 11.22
CA HIS A 121 9.25 -8.76 10.39
C HIS A 121 10.06 -10.06 10.26
N GLU A 122 9.90 -10.98 11.20
CA GLU A 122 10.60 -12.27 11.24
C GLU A 122 9.90 -13.37 10.39
N GLY A 123 8.62 -13.22 10.02
CA GLY A 123 7.97 -14.27 9.22
C GLY A 123 7.61 -15.52 10.02
N SER A 124 7.49 -16.66 9.33
CA SER A 124 7.37 -17.97 10.02
C SER A 124 8.73 -18.41 10.59
N PRO A 125 8.77 -19.22 11.66
CA PRO A 125 10.02 -19.61 12.30
C PRO A 125 11.05 -20.21 11.34
N HIS A 126 12.22 -19.59 11.23
CA HIS A 126 13.38 -20.07 10.48
C HIS A 126 14.68 -19.42 11.00
N ASP A 127 15.84 -19.78 10.43
CA ASP A 127 17.14 -19.22 10.82
C ASP A 127 17.43 -17.90 10.09
N HIS A 128 17.25 -16.78 10.81
CA HIS A 128 17.48 -15.43 10.30
C HIS A 128 18.93 -15.12 9.93
N SER A 129 19.91 -15.91 10.39
CA SER A 129 21.30 -15.74 9.98
C SER A 129 21.53 -16.13 8.51
N THR A 130 20.57 -16.84 7.91
CA THR A 130 20.61 -17.29 6.51
C THR A 130 19.76 -16.42 5.57
N CYS A 131 19.06 -15.43 6.10
CA CYS A 131 18.23 -14.54 5.30
C CYS A 131 19.06 -13.73 4.31
N PRO A 132 18.59 -13.54 3.07
CA PRO A 132 19.26 -12.68 2.12
C PRO A 132 19.22 -11.22 2.60
N VAL A 133 20.12 -10.42 2.02
CA VAL A 133 20.06 -8.96 2.12
C VAL A 133 19.37 -8.40 0.90
N ASP A 134 18.53 -7.40 1.10
CA ASP A 134 17.88 -6.63 0.06
C ASP A 134 18.88 -5.72 -0.67
N THR A 135 18.40 -5.04 -1.70
CA THR A 135 19.19 -4.05 -2.46
C THR A 135 19.73 -2.88 -1.67
N SER A 136 19.12 -2.59 -0.53
CA SER A 136 19.55 -1.54 0.39
C SER A 136 20.60 -2.04 1.38
N GLY A 137 21.00 -3.31 1.29
CA GLY A 137 21.97 -3.94 2.17
C GLY A 137 21.40 -4.28 3.56
N ARG A 138 20.07 -4.30 3.71
CA ARG A 138 19.39 -4.67 4.95
C ARG A 138 18.92 -6.12 4.86
N LEU A 139 18.77 -6.80 5.99
CA LEU A 139 18.10 -8.10 5.98
C LEU A 139 16.69 -7.94 5.40
N VAL A 140 16.29 -8.89 4.55
CA VAL A 140 14.94 -8.89 3.98
C VAL A 140 13.88 -8.89 5.07
N ASP A 141 12.83 -8.11 4.85
CA ASP A 141 11.68 -8.02 5.75
C ASP A 141 10.61 -9.04 5.34
N HIS A 142 10.20 -9.89 6.27
CA HIS A 142 9.19 -10.91 6.04
C HIS A 142 7.76 -10.43 6.34
N MET A 143 7.56 -9.21 6.84
CA MET A 143 6.23 -8.68 7.09
C MET A 143 5.42 -8.62 5.78
N ALA A 144 4.14 -9.00 5.86
CA ALA A 144 3.21 -9.12 4.74
C ALA A 144 3.54 -10.20 3.70
N THR A 145 4.56 -11.03 3.92
CA THR A 145 4.85 -12.18 3.04
C THR A 145 3.85 -13.33 3.25
N PRO A 146 3.60 -14.21 2.26
CA PRO A 146 2.74 -15.36 2.46
C PRO A 146 3.28 -16.32 3.53
N ILE A 147 2.38 -16.88 4.33
CA ILE A 147 2.63 -18.03 5.20
C ILE A 147 1.74 -19.20 4.77
N ASN A 148 2.10 -20.41 5.21
CA ASN A 148 1.40 -21.66 4.89
C ASN A 148 1.08 -21.82 3.39
N PRO A 149 2.03 -21.62 2.46
CA PRO A 149 1.76 -21.81 1.04
C PRO A 149 1.46 -23.26 0.69
N GLY A 150 0.77 -23.45 -0.43
CA GLY A 150 0.47 -24.77 -0.95
C GLY A 150 1.73 -25.54 -1.32
N LEU A 151 1.57 -26.83 -1.61
CA LEU A 151 2.69 -27.71 -1.98
C LEU A 151 3.17 -27.50 -3.43
N GLY A 152 2.41 -26.80 -4.27
CA GLY A 152 2.76 -26.54 -5.66
C GLY A 152 3.84 -25.48 -5.83
N ARG A 153 4.03 -25.03 -7.08
CA ARG A 153 5.07 -24.04 -7.40
C ARG A 153 4.72 -22.68 -6.78
N LYS A 154 5.71 -22.08 -6.13
CA LYS A 154 5.61 -20.83 -5.39
C LYS A 154 6.47 -19.78 -6.09
N VAL A 155 5.84 -18.71 -6.55
CA VAL A 155 6.47 -17.68 -7.38
C VAL A 155 6.40 -16.34 -6.67
N ASN A 156 7.51 -15.65 -6.53
CA ASN A 156 7.58 -14.30 -5.99
C ASN A 156 7.95 -13.33 -7.12
N ILE A 157 7.02 -12.46 -7.50
CA ILE A 157 7.22 -11.52 -8.60
C ILE A 157 7.78 -10.22 -8.04
N GLY A 158 8.98 -9.86 -8.50
CA GLY A 158 9.67 -8.63 -8.14
C GLY A 158 10.38 -8.66 -6.79
N GLY A 159 10.29 -9.77 -6.04
CA GLY A 159 10.94 -9.86 -4.73
C GLY A 159 12.45 -10.12 -4.79
N GLU A 160 13.07 -10.08 -3.62
CA GLU A 160 14.51 -10.11 -3.37
C GLU A 160 14.90 -11.22 -2.38
N GLY A 161 14.06 -12.26 -2.28
CA GLY A 161 14.29 -13.45 -1.45
C GLY A 161 13.60 -13.43 -0.09
N GLU A 162 12.75 -12.45 0.19
CA GLU A 162 11.97 -12.32 1.42
C GLU A 162 11.01 -13.49 1.65
N THR A 163 10.66 -14.24 0.60
CA THR A 163 9.79 -15.44 0.69
C THR A 163 10.55 -16.76 0.54
N ARG A 164 11.87 -16.74 0.37
CA ARG A 164 12.66 -17.94 0.04
C ARG A 164 12.58 -19.02 1.13
N TYR A 165 12.49 -18.61 2.40
CA TYR A 165 12.36 -19.51 3.54
C TYR A 165 11.08 -20.37 3.48
N GLN A 166 10.08 -19.94 2.69
CA GLN A 166 8.83 -20.68 2.43
C GLN A 166 8.87 -21.46 1.10
N GLY A 167 10.02 -21.49 0.41
CA GLY A 167 10.20 -22.20 -0.86
C GLY A 167 9.70 -21.44 -2.10
N PHE A 168 9.56 -20.11 -2.03
CA PHE A 168 9.29 -19.28 -3.20
C PHE A 168 10.54 -19.05 -4.03
N GLU A 169 10.36 -19.03 -5.34
CA GLU A 169 11.37 -18.65 -6.34
C GLU A 169 11.11 -17.21 -6.81
N ASP A 170 12.14 -16.36 -6.86
CA ASP A 170 12.01 -14.97 -7.30
C ASP A 170 12.09 -14.84 -8.83
N PHE A 171 11.16 -14.10 -9.42
CA PHE A 171 11.08 -13.83 -10.86
C PHE A 171 10.78 -12.36 -11.13
N VAL A 172 11.04 -11.92 -12.36
CA VAL A 172 10.60 -10.61 -12.87
C VAL A 172 9.76 -10.79 -14.14
N THR A 173 8.80 -9.89 -14.37
CA THR A 173 7.91 -9.99 -15.54
C THR A 173 8.47 -9.32 -16.78
N ASP A 174 9.46 -8.44 -16.60
CA ASP A 174 10.18 -7.75 -17.65
C ASP A 174 11.63 -7.49 -17.22
N THR A 175 12.47 -7.15 -18.19
CA THR A 175 13.87 -6.76 -17.97
C THR A 175 14.01 -5.27 -17.62
N GLY A 176 12.87 -4.57 -17.46
CA GLY A 176 12.80 -3.11 -17.40
C GLY A 176 12.42 -2.63 -16.01
N VAL A 177 13.40 -2.09 -15.28
CA VAL A 177 13.18 -1.31 -14.05
C VAL A 177 12.56 -2.12 -12.89
N VAL A 178 13.14 -3.27 -12.58
CA VAL A 178 13.06 -3.82 -11.22
C VAL A 178 14.47 -3.76 -10.64
N GLY A 179 14.70 -2.84 -9.70
CA GLY A 179 15.96 -2.81 -8.96
C GLY A 179 16.22 -4.15 -8.30
N GLY A 180 17.49 -4.55 -8.21
CA GLY A 180 17.91 -5.71 -7.42
C GLY A 180 18.58 -6.85 -8.17
N PRO A 181 18.83 -7.98 -7.47
CA PRO A 181 19.65 -9.04 -8.00
C PRO A 181 19.06 -9.60 -9.29
N PRO A 182 19.89 -10.10 -10.24
CA PRO A 182 19.41 -10.74 -11.45
C PRO A 182 18.44 -11.88 -11.11
N ARG A 183 17.27 -11.86 -11.75
CA ARG A 183 16.20 -12.84 -11.56
C ARG A 183 15.75 -13.37 -12.93
N PRO A 184 15.35 -14.65 -13.03
CA PRO A 184 14.77 -15.19 -14.24
C PRO A 184 13.47 -14.46 -14.60
N LEU A 185 13.17 -14.41 -15.90
CA LEU A 185 11.89 -13.89 -16.38
C LEU A 185 10.78 -14.92 -16.16
N THR A 186 9.56 -14.44 -15.90
CA THR A 186 8.39 -15.32 -15.75
C THR A 186 8.05 -16.12 -17.00
N ASP A 187 8.56 -15.73 -18.18
CA ASP A 187 8.40 -16.50 -19.43
C ASP A 187 9.04 -17.90 -19.37
N THR A 188 10.00 -18.09 -18.47
CA THR A 188 10.61 -19.40 -18.17
C THR A 188 9.69 -20.33 -17.36
N ILE A 189 8.60 -19.80 -16.80
CA ILE A 189 7.62 -20.55 -16.02
C ILE A 189 6.56 -21.12 -16.96
N ALA A 190 6.33 -22.43 -16.89
CA ALA A 190 5.24 -23.07 -17.62
C ALA A 190 3.86 -22.54 -17.16
N SER A 191 2.94 -22.39 -18.11
CA SER A 191 1.59 -21.92 -17.84
C SER A 191 0.85 -22.81 -16.83
N SER A 192 0.02 -22.20 -15.98
CA SER A 192 -0.84 -22.88 -15.01
C SER A 192 -0.10 -23.79 -14.01
N THR A 193 1.11 -23.43 -13.59
CA THR A 193 1.91 -24.20 -12.62
C THR A 193 2.06 -23.56 -11.25
N ALA A 194 1.92 -22.24 -11.14
CA ALA A 194 2.10 -21.52 -9.88
C ALA A 194 0.84 -21.62 -9.01
N THR A 195 0.92 -22.32 -7.87
CA THR A 195 -0.19 -22.40 -6.91
C THR A 195 -0.22 -21.24 -5.94
N ASP A 196 0.93 -20.60 -5.73
CA ASP A 196 1.07 -19.44 -4.87
C ASP A 196 1.92 -18.39 -5.60
N ILE A 197 1.39 -17.19 -5.69
CA ILE A 197 2.04 -16.04 -6.30
C ILE A 197 2.10 -14.94 -5.25
N ALA A 198 3.31 -14.44 -4.98
CA ALA A 198 3.54 -13.31 -4.10
C ALA A 198 3.96 -12.09 -4.91
N LEU A 199 3.52 -10.92 -4.46
CA LEU A 199 3.93 -9.63 -5.00
C LEU A 199 3.99 -8.61 -3.87
N ARG A 200 5.17 -8.07 -3.59
CA ARG A 200 5.39 -7.12 -2.49
C ARG A 200 6.05 -5.86 -3.02
N SER A 201 5.39 -4.72 -2.82
CA SER A 201 5.88 -3.39 -3.22
C SER A 201 6.30 -3.27 -4.69
N ALA A 202 5.91 -4.21 -5.55
CA ALA A 202 6.22 -4.21 -6.97
C ALA A 202 5.03 -3.67 -7.77
N PRO A 203 5.21 -2.68 -8.67
CA PRO A 203 4.15 -2.25 -9.55
C PRO A 203 3.79 -3.39 -10.53
N ILE A 204 2.49 -3.70 -10.65
CA ILE A 204 2.02 -4.65 -11.68
C ILE A 204 1.85 -3.87 -12.99
N THR A 205 2.69 -4.18 -13.97
CA THR A 205 2.53 -3.72 -15.36
C THR A 205 1.44 -4.54 -16.06
N PRO A 206 0.88 -4.08 -17.20
CA PRO A 206 -0.04 -4.90 -18.00
C PRO A 206 0.56 -6.25 -18.42
N ARG A 207 1.88 -6.31 -18.63
CA ARG A 207 2.62 -7.55 -18.86
C ARG A 207 2.60 -8.42 -17.61
N GLY A 208 2.88 -7.85 -16.43
CA GLY A 208 2.81 -8.58 -15.17
C GLY A 208 1.42 -9.16 -14.89
N GLU A 209 0.34 -8.42 -15.16
CA GLU A 209 -1.04 -8.92 -15.06
C GLU A 209 -1.26 -10.12 -16.00
N SER A 210 -0.77 -10.03 -17.23
CA SER A 210 -0.88 -11.11 -18.23
C SER A 210 -0.09 -12.36 -17.80
N GLU A 211 1.11 -12.16 -17.24
CA GLU A 211 1.96 -13.24 -16.76
C GLU A 211 1.37 -13.92 -15.53
N ILE A 212 0.83 -13.17 -14.56
CA ILE A 212 0.09 -13.72 -13.41
C ILE A 212 -1.04 -14.62 -13.92
N ARG A 213 -1.87 -14.13 -14.87
CA ARG A 213 -2.96 -14.93 -15.44
C ARG A 213 -2.44 -16.19 -16.12
N ARG A 214 -1.31 -16.12 -16.83
CA ARG A 214 -0.73 -17.24 -17.57
C ARG A 214 -0.18 -18.31 -16.62
N ILE A 215 0.66 -17.93 -15.66
CA ILE A 215 1.38 -18.88 -14.79
C ILE A 215 0.52 -19.44 -13.66
N ALA A 216 -0.50 -18.71 -13.22
CA ALA A 216 -1.38 -19.13 -12.14
C ALA A 216 -2.07 -20.46 -12.46
N ALA A 217 -1.86 -21.45 -11.60
CA ALA A 217 -2.65 -22.67 -11.57
C ALA A 217 -4.12 -22.38 -11.25
N SER A 218 -4.98 -23.35 -11.54
CA SER A 218 -6.40 -23.26 -11.19
C SER A 218 -6.58 -23.11 -9.67
N GLY A 219 -7.28 -22.06 -9.23
CA GLY A 219 -7.46 -21.79 -7.79
C GLY A 219 -6.20 -21.27 -7.09
N ALA A 220 -5.19 -20.79 -7.82
CA ALA A 220 -3.96 -20.28 -7.22
C ALA A 220 -4.21 -19.13 -6.25
N ARG A 221 -3.43 -19.08 -5.17
CA ARG A 221 -3.42 -17.97 -4.22
C ARG A 221 -2.50 -16.88 -4.73
N LEU A 222 -3.01 -15.66 -4.79
CA LEU A 222 -2.25 -14.45 -5.07
C LEU A 222 -2.23 -13.58 -3.81
N THR A 223 -1.05 -13.32 -3.26
CA THR A 223 -0.83 -12.41 -2.14
C THR A 223 -0.19 -11.13 -2.64
N ILE A 224 -0.87 -10.01 -2.45
CA ILE A 224 -0.42 -8.68 -2.87
C ILE A 224 -0.18 -7.85 -1.60
N ALA A 225 1.06 -7.48 -1.35
CA ALA A 225 1.43 -6.52 -0.32
C ALA A 225 1.79 -5.18 -0.97
N THR A 226 1.05 -4.14 -0.65
CA THR A 226 1.18 -2.80 -1.25
C THR A 226 0.95 -1.73 -0.18
N ASN A 227 0.80 -0.46 -0.54
CA ASN A 227 0.46 0.62 0.38
C ASN A 227 -0.94 1.18 0.10
N SER A 228 -1.48 1.99 1.02
CA SER A 228 -2.81 2.60 0.90
C SER A 228 -3.02 3.41 -0.38
N PHE A 229 -1.95 3.95 -0.95
CA PHE A 229 -1.98 4.72 -2.20
C PHE A 229 -2.20 3.82 -3.44
N THR A 230 -1.49 2.69 -3.50
CA THR A 230 -1.52 1.80 -4.68
C THR A 230 -2.63 0.74 -4.59
N LEU A 231 -3.20 0.53 -3.40
CA LEU A 231 -4.24 -0.45 -3.14
C LEU A 231 -5.44 -0.37 -4.11
N PRO A 232 -6.04 0.80 -4.41
CA PRO A 232 -7.16 0.86 -5.35
C PRO A 232 -6.82 0.32 -6.74
N LYS A 233 -5.58 0.55 -7.22
CA LYS A 233 -5.10 0.01 -8.49
C LYS A 233 -4.95 -1.51 -8.42
N MET A 234 -4.47 -2.04 -7.30
CA MET A 234 -4.35 -3.49 -7.08
C MET A 234 -5.72 -4.16 -7.02
N GLU A 235 -6.71 -3.54 -6.39
CA GLU A 235 -8.10 -4.06 -6.37
C GLU A 235 -8.69 -4.14 -7.79
N GLN A 236 -8.44 -3.14 -8.65
CA GLN A 236 -8.86 -3.20 -10.05
C GLN A 236 -8.17 -4.33 -10.82
N ILE A 237 -6.87 -4.58 -10.56
CA ILE A 237 -6.14 -5.70 -11.16
C ILE A 237 -6.75 -7.03 -10.70
N VAL A 238 -7.03 -7.18 -9.41
CA VAL A 238 -7.68 -8.38 -8.84
C VAL A 238 -9.03 -8.64 -9.51
N GLN A 239 -9.83 -7.59 -9.70
CA GLN A 239 -11.12 -7.68 -10.41
C GLN A 239 -10.93 -8.14 -11.86
N ARG A 240 -9.97 -7.58 -12.60
CA ARG A 240 -9.68 -8.00 -13.98
C ARG A 240 -9.16 -9.43 -14.07
N LEU A 241 -8.37 -9.87 -13.09
CA LEU A 241 -7.92 -11.26 -12.97
C LEU A 241 -9.08 -12.23 -12.65
N GLY A 242 -10.25 -11.72 -12.25
CA GLY A 242 -11.38 -12.52 -11.81
C GLY A 242 -11.16 -13.14 -10.42
N GLY A 243 -10.23 -12.57 -9.64
CA GLY A 243 -9.88 -13.08 -8.32
C GLY A 243 -10.89 -12.67 -7.25
N VAL A 244 -11.05 -13.53 -6.25
CA VAL A 244 -11.87 -13.27 -5.06
C VAL A 244 -10.94 -12.97 -3.89
N VAL A 245 -11.09 -11.79 -3.27
CA VAL A 245 -10.36 -11.43 -2.05
C VAL A 245 -10.92 -12.27 -0.89
N ILE A 246 -10.07 -13.11 -0.29
CA ILE A 246 -10.42 -13.94 0.87
C ILE A 246 -9.91 -13.38 2.18
N GLU A 247 -8.92 -12.48 2.14
CA GLU A 247 -8.43 -11.76 3.32
C GLU A 247 -7.90 -10.38 2.92
N ARG A 248 -8.18 -9.38 3.77
CA ARG A 248 -7.62 -8.03 3.66
C ARG A 248 -7.06 -7.62 5.01
N ILE A 249 -5.78 -7.23 5.04
CA ILE A 249 -5.09 -6.84 6.26
C ILE A 249 -4.40 -5.50 6.05
N SER A 250 -4.52 -4.63 7.05
CA SER A 250 -3.73 -3.41 7.15
C SER A 250 -2.72 -3.58 8.28
N LEU A 251 -1.42 -3.61 7.94
CA LEU A 251 -0.33 -3.67 8.90
C LEU A 251 0.30 -2.28 9.03
N PRO A 252 0.35 -1.71 10.25
CA PRO A 252 1.12 -0.51 10.48
C PRO A 252 2.61 -0.87 10.31
N ASP A 253 3.21 -0.46 9.19
CA ASP A 253 4.65 -0.59 9.03
C ASP A 253 5.32 0.66 9.56
N THR A 254 6.04 0.49 10.66
CA THR A 254 6.72 1.59 11.32
C THR A 254 8.07 1.94 10.70
N SER A 255 8.58 1.10 9.79
CA SER A 255 9.89 1.19 9.16
C SER A 255 9.90 1.92 7.81
N VAL A 256 8.75 2.04 7.13
CA VAL A 256 8.63 2.82 5.88
C VAL A 256 8.45 4.31 6.20
N PRO A 257 9.24 5.21 5.58
CA PRO A 257 9.15 6.64 5.85
C PRO A 257 7.80 7.28 5.48
N ASP A 258 7.03 6.65 4.59
CA ASP A 258 5.78 7.20 4.07
C ASP A 258 4.62 7.12 5.07
N GLY A 259 4.73 6.32 6.14
CA GLY A 259 3.66 6.14 7.13
C GLY A 259 2.42 5.43 6.60
N LEU A 260 2.46 4.83 5.39
CA LEU A 260 1.29 4.26 4.73
C LEU A 260 1.01 2.81 5.13
N GLY A 261 1.99 2.14 5.73
CA GLY A 261 1.90 0.74 6.13
C GLY A 261 1.74 -0.24 4.96
N TYR A 262 1.64 -1.53 5.27
CA TYR A 262 1.26 -2.54 4.29
C TYR A 262 -0.26 -2.71 4.25
N GLN A 263 -0.81 -2.61 3.05
CA GLN A 263 -2.13 -3.10 2.69
C GLN A 263 -1.96 -4.41 1.95
N VAL A 264 -2.52 -5.48 2.52
CA VAL A 264 -2.35 -6.84 2.02
C VAL A 264 -3.68 -7.38 1.53
N LEU A 265 -3.70 -7.89 0.30
CA LEU A 265 -4.81 -8.63 -0.27
C LEU A 265 -4.38 -10.08 -0.47
N VAL A 266 -5.13 -11.01 0.11
CA VAL A 266 -5.02 -12.44 -0.20
C VAL A 266 -6.18 -12.81 -1.10
N VAL A 267 -5.87 -13.32 -2.27
CA VAL A 267 -6.81 -13.51 -3.37
C VAL A 267 -6.76 -14.95 -3.84
N VAL A 268 -7.91 -15.54 -4.12
CA VAL A 268 -8.02 -16.81 -4.85
C VAL A 268 -8.34 -16.50 -6.31
N LEU A 269 -7.47 -16.92 -7.21
CA LEU A 269 -7.66 -16.76 -8.65
C LEU A 269 -8.65 -17.80 -9.18
N PRO A 270 -9.38 -17.50 -10.28
CA PRO A 270 -10.46 -18.35 -10.75
C PRO A 270 -9.98 -19.73 -11.17
N VAL A 271 -10.88 -20.70 -11.08
CA VAL A 271 -10.68 -22.05 -11.62
C VAL A 271 -10.71 -21.96 -13.14
N LYS A 272 -9.67 -22.49 -13.79
CA LYS A 272 -9.61 -22.64 -15.26
C LYS A 272 -10.32 -23.94 -15.63
N PHE A 273 -11.33 -23.87 -16.48
CA PHE A 273 -12.04 -25.02 -17.05
C PHE A 273 -11.44 -25.39 -18.41
#